data_AF-A0A0N5B167-F1
#
_entry.id   AF-A0A0N5B167-F1
#
_cell.length_a   1.000
_cell.length_b   1.000
_cell.length_c   1.000
_cell.angle_alpha   90.00
_cell.angle_beta   90.00
_cell.angle_gamma   90.00
#
_symmetry.space_group_name_H-M   'P 1'
#
loop_
_entity.id
_entity.type
_entity.pdbx_description
1 polymer ?
#
loop_
_entity_poly.entity_id
_entity_poly.type
_entity_poly.pdbx_seq_one_letter_code
_entity_poly.pdbx_strand_id
1 'polypeptide(L)'
;MVESLNIGPGSSDSRVGFVTFDNIARLGFHLDTYFTKSQLFVTRARRNVLKIMVVVTNGKDWSNVGEMQKLADEENIVVYAIGATDGVDMADLIRVTGNASRVFTGKNFGDLADTMRTVCKETAGPTQQPHFVGKSCGCDDYHKLFKHEYWLDIVYAVDTTDAISYEKFNSIKRNLALLTMVNVGINPTGQYSRMAIINIGQNVQIFTNLTNAFQSRDYRNYIMDNLKQMNGSNATIHDAMIAAKNMFEEEARAKRRENVRKVVVLFTARDVECEKRKIIKSKYDSDETRLCQAIVDMKKAGITFVVVTYRKAGTEDYPVVDIAPSCNIIQDSFETISDILRCLCRANCFCTRDFVQFDRHGDECEKYAECYRTNPMPLPKDAAKYVCENVNGVIPNVYSQEKDDFLKELHIAAKRVPFWIGNECPNGNCVDIPEATNGTLYYQNWCNNRGQPKFNDGGCIYVNQCSGLKSGWFSAECDDIITEKFFTCEVDACSVNKYCPVSN
;
A
#
# COMPACT_ATOMS: atom_id res chain seq x y z
N MET A 1 10.86 33.16 19.13
CA MET A 1 11.55 32.28 20.09
C MET A 1 10.45 31.74 20.97
N VAL A 2 9.98 30.51 20.72
CA VAL A 2 8.90 29.89 21.53
C VAL A 2 9.61 29.14 22.64
N GLU A 3 9.69 29.76 23.82
CA GLU A 3 10.26 29.15 25.02
C GLU A 3 9.18 28.35 25.75
N SER A 4 9.17 27.05 25.44
CA SER A 4 8.57 25.95 26.21
C SER A 4 7.04 25.76 26.20
N LEU A 5 6.65 24.55 25.81
CA LEU A 5 5.37 23.90 26.08
C LEU A 5 5.68 22.83 27.14
N ASN A 6 5.14 22.93 28.36
CA ASN A 6 5.39 21.92 29.38
C ASN A 6 4.39 20.77 29.22
N ILE A 7 4.79 19.75 28.47
CA ILE A 7 4.13 18.44 28.43
C ILE A 7 5.15 17.43 28.96
N GLY A 8 4.97 16.99 30.20
CA GLY A 8 5.88 16.11 30.92
C GLY A 8 5.15 14.97 31.66
N PRO A 9 5.84 14.25 32.58
CA PRO A 9 5.28 13.14 33.35
C PRO A 9 4.58 13.59 34.65
N GLY A 10 4.25 14.88 34.79
CA GLY A 10 3.58 15.43 35.95
C GLY A 10 2.13 14.97 36.07
N SER A 11 1.58 15.01 37.28
CA SER A 11 0.18 14.64 37.56
C SER A 11 -0.87 15.55 36.91
N SER A 12 -0.45 16.57 36.15
CA SER A 12 -1.27 17.64 35.57
C SER A 12 -1.12 17.80 34.05
N ASP A 13 -0.43 16.88 33.36
CA ASP A 13 0.08 17.16 32.01
C ASP A 13 -0.84 16.60 30.89
N SER A 14 -1.14 17.44 29.88
CA SER A 14 -1.92 17.07 28.69
C SER A 14 -1.20 16.04 27.83
N ARG A 15 -1.88 14.96 27.40
CA ARG A 15 -1.29 13.93 26.53
C ARG A 15 -1.75 14.14 25.08
N VAL A 16 -0.83 14.14 24.13
CA VAL A 16 -1.17 14.33 22.70
C VAL A 16 -0.96 13.00 21.98
N GLY A 17 -2.01 12.52 21.29
CA GLY A 17 -1.94 11.36 20.40
C GLY A 17 -2.12 11.78 18.95
N PHE A 18 -1.31 11.24 18.05
CA PHE A 18 -1.54 11.38 16.61
C PHE A 18 -2.28 10.15 16.09
N VAL A 19 -3.31 10.35 15.27
CA VAL A 19 -3.99 9.27 14.56
C VAL A 19 -3.71 9.46 13.08
N THR A 20 -2.75 8.70 12.56
CA THR A 20 -2.52 8.61 11.12
C THR A 20 -3.48 7.57 10.56
N PHE A 21 -4.43 7.99 9.73
CA PHE A 21 -5.32 7.06 9.05
C PHE A 21 -4.54 6.38 7.91
N ASP A 22 -4.33 5.07 8.06
CA ASP A 22 -4.20 4.18 6.93
C ASP A 22 -5.52 3.41 6.72
N ASN A 23 -5.60 2.79 5.57
CA ASN A 23 -6.69 1.96 5.07
C ASN A 23 -6.83 0.60 5.80
N ILE A 24 -6.05 0.38 6.87
CA ILE A 24 -6.22 -0.72 7.82
C ILE A 24 -6.43 -0.18 9.25
N ALA A 25 -6.79 1.11 9.40
CA ALA A 25 -7.02 1.81 10.65
C ALA A 25 -6.10 1.34 11.80
N ARG A 26 -4.77 1.37 11.58
CA ARG A 26 -3.82 1.09 12.66
C ARG A 26 -3.69 2.31 13.58
N LEU A 27 -4.29 2.19 14.76
CA LEU A 27 -4.19 3.19 15.82
C LEU A 27 -2.81 3.10 16.50
N GLY A 28 -1.89 3.98 16.09
CA GLY A 28 -0.58 4.14 16.74
C GLY A 28 -0.60 5.28 17.75
N PHE A 29 -0.57 4.98 19.05
CA PHE A 29 -0.38 6.01 20.08
C PHE A 29 1.11 6.30 20.25
N HIS A 30 1.58 7.38 19.62
CA HIS A 30 2.91 7.94 19.89
C HIS A 30 2.77 9.03 20.95
N LEU A 31 3.11 8.69 22.20
CA LEU A 31 3.23 9.63 23.31
C LEU A 31 4.57 10.37 23.19
N ASP A 32 4.66 11.34 22.30
CA ASP A 32 5.87 12.14 22.07
C ASP A 32 5.65 13.62 22.42
N THR A 33 6.73 14.32 22.73
CA THR A 33 6.72 15.77 23.00
C THR A 33 7.04 16.54 21.72
N TYR A 34 6.14 17.44 21.30
CA TYR A 34 6.26 18.19 20.04
C TYR A 34 6.39 19.69 20.32
N PHE A 35 7.48 20.31 19.85
CA PHE A 35 7.79 21.73 20.12
C PHE A 35 7.88 22.59 18.86
N THR A 36 7.84 21.99 17.66
CA THR A 36 8.07 22.69 16.38
C THR A 36 7.24 22.09 15.25
N LYS A 37 6.97 22.91 14.21
CA LYS A 37 6.34 22.48 12.93
C LYS A 37 7.04 21.26 12.32
N SER A 38 8.37 21.19 12.41
CA SER A 38 9.17 20.05 11.94
C SER A 38 9.03 18.77 12.77
N GLN A 39 8.68 18.88 14.05
CA GLN A 39 8.44 17.72 14.92
C GLN A 39 7.02 17.19 14.79
N LEU A 40 6.01 18.07 14.67
CA LEU A 40 4.62 17.67 14.38
C LEU A 40 4.51 16.92 13.05
N PHE A 41 5.34 17.31 12.08
CA PHE A 41 5.34 16.79 10.72
C PHE A 41 6.68 16.15 10.41
N VAL A 42 7.06 15.13 11.20
CA VAL A 42 7.93 14.10 10.65
C VAL A 42 7.26 13.63 9.36
N THR A 43 8.03 13.62 8.27
CA THR A 43 7.67 13.45 6.86
C THR A 43 6.91 12.17 6.47
N ARG A 44 6.24 11.51 7.42
CA ARG A 44 5.46 10.27 7.27
C ARG A 44 4.02 10.49 6.81
N ALA A 45 3.47 11.71 6.86
CA ALA A 45 2.13 11.97 6.37
C ALA A 45 2.11 12.03 4.83
N ARG A 46 1.39 11.09 4.19
CA ARG A 46 1.16 11.09 2.74
C ARG A 46 0.56 12.43 2.29
N ARG A 47 0.88 12.87 1.06
CA ARG A 47 0.20 14.03 0.44
C ARG A 47 -1.24 13.63 0.08
N ASN A 48 -2.20 14.54 0.22
CA ASN A 48 -3.63 14.37 -0.15
C ASN A 48 -4.45 13.35 0.66
N VAL A 49 -4.06 13.01 1.89
CA VAL A 49 -4.93 12.31 2.85
C VAL A 49 -5.44 13.26 3.92
N LEU A 50 -6.63 12.98 4.45
CA LEU A 50 -7.16 13.70 5.61
C LEU A 50 -6.23 13.46 6.81
N LYS A 51 -5.64 14.53 7.33
CA LYS A 51 -4.76 14.47 8.51
C LYS A 51 -5.59 14.75 9.75
N ILE A 52 -5.52 13.87 10.75
CA ILE A 52 -6.29 14.01 11.98
C ILE A 52 -5.36 13.96 13.20
N MET A 53 -5.59 14.85 14.16
CA MET A 53 -4.91 14.87 15.46
C MET A 53 -5.94 14.65 16.57
N VAL A 54 -5.65 13.80 17.55
CA VAL A 54 -6.57 13.54 18.68
C VAL A 54 -5.85 13.87 19.99
N VAL A 55 -6.21 15.01 20.58
CA VAL A 55 -5.67 15.46 21.86
C VAL A 55 -6.43 14.77 23.00
N VAL A 56 -5.75 14.16 23.96
CA VAL A 56 -6.38 13.50 25.12
C VAL A 56 -5.82 14.09 26.41
N THR A 57 -6.59 14.93 27.10
CA THR A 57 -6.10 15.61 28.30
C THR A 57 -6.97 15.34 29.51
N ASN A 58 -6.36 15.30 30.69
CA ASN A 58 -7.04 15.20 31.97
C ASN A 58 -6.96 16.48 32.80
N GLY A 59 -6.50 17.59 32.22
CA GLY A 59 -6.26 18.84 32.94
C GLY A 59 -6.35 20.08 32.08
N LYS A 60 -6.06 21.23 32.71
CA LYS A 60 -6.07 22.55 32.10
C LYS A 60 -4.67 22.90 31.58
N ASP A 61 -4.59 23.36 30.34
CA ASP A 61 -3.34 23.82 29.72
C ASP A 61 -3.21 25.35 29.88
N TRP A 62 -2.07 25.83 30.36
CA TRP A 62 -1.81 27.27 30.59
C TRP A 62 -1.09 27.92 29.40
N SER A 63 -0.89 27.21 28.29
CA SER A 63 -0.25 27.70 27.07
C SER A 63 -1.25 28.29 26.05
N ASN A 64 -0.73 28.98 25.03
CA ASN A 64 -1.53 29.58 23.96
C ASN A 64 -1.96 28.53 22.91
N VAL A 65 -2.88 27.64 23.30
CA VAL A 65 -3.40 26.57 22.43
C VAL A 65 -4.07 27.06 21.13
N GLY A 66 -4.42 28.35 21.05
CA GLY A 66 -5.00 28.95 19.84
C GLY A 66 -4.00 29.12 18.69
N GLU A 67 -2.70 29.30 18.98
CA GLU A 67 -1.66 29.35 17.95
C GLU A 67 -1.40 27.97 17.33
N MET A 68 -1.46 26.91 18.14
CA MET A 68 -1.31 25.54 17.66
C MET A 68 -2.46 25.13 16.75
N GLN A 69 -3.69 25.54 17.07
CA GLN A 69 -4.82 25.27 16.20
C GLN A 69 -4.70 26.01 14.86
N LYS A 70 -4.23 27.27 14.86
CA LYS A 70 -3.94 27.98 13.60
C LYS A 70 -2.90 27.26 12.76
N LEU A 71 -1.84 26.75 13.39
CA LEU A 71 -0.80 25.98 12.70
C LEU A 71 -1.35 24.65 12.14
N ALA A 72 -2.25 24.00 12.86
CA ALA A 72 -2.91 22.78 12.40
C ALA A 72 -3.84 23.05 11.19
N ASP A 73 -4.61 24.14 11.24
CA ASP A 73 -5.47 24.59 10.14
C ASP A 73 -4.65 24.96 8.88
N GLU A 74 -3.53 25.68 9.04
CA GLU A 74 -2.61 26.01 7.93
C GLU A 74 -2.07 24.78 7.21
N GLU A 75 -2.00 23.63 7.90
CA GLU A 75 -1.47 22.37 7.39
C GLU A 75 -2.56 21.35 7.00
N ASN A 76 -3.84 21.79 6.98
CA ASN A 76 -5.05 21.00 6.70
C ASN A 76 -5.22 19.79 7.64
N ILE A 77 -5.09 20.02 8.95
CA ILE A 77 -5.23 18.99 9.98
C ILE A 77 -6.50 19.21 10.77
N VAL A 78 -7.31 18.17 10.84
CA VAL A 78 -8.55 18.14 11.61
C VAL A 78 -8.21 17.71 13.04
N VAL A 79 -8.38 18.61 13.99
CA VAL A 79 -8.09 18.34 15.41
C VAL A 79 -9.36 17.95 16.15
N TYR A 80 -9.30 16.83 16.87
CA TYR A 80 -10.28 16.38 17.86
C TYR A 80 -9.66 16.44 19.25
N ALA A 81 -10.50 16.61 20.27
CA ALA A 81 -10.04 16.62 21.65
C ALA A 81 -10.94 15.76 22.55
N ILE A 82 -10.33 15.05 23.50
CA ILE A 82 -11.01 14.23 24.50
C ILE A 82 -10.57 14.70 25.90
N GLY A 83 -11.51 15.20 26.70
CA GLY A 83 -11.31 15.48 28.11
C GLY A 83 -11.55 14.24 28.96
N ALA A 84 -10.52 13.72 29.61
CA ALA A 84 -10.59 12.61 30.56
C ALA A 84 -10.74 13.18 31.98
N THR A 85 -11.90 12.99 32.64
CA THR A 85 -12.30 13.52 33.96
C THR A 85 -12.98 14.91 34.00
N ASP A 86 -13.59 15.24 35.14
CA ASP A 86 -14.40 16.45 35.37
C ASP A 86 -13.57 17.75 35.54
N GLY A 87 -12.24 17.67 35.49
CA GLY A 87 -11.32 18.80 35.73
C GLY A 87 -10.86 19.59 34.49
N VAL A 88 -11.45 19.32 33.31
CA VAL A 88 -11.00 19.88 32.03
C VAL A 88 -11.71 21.19 31.68
N ASP A 89 -10.97 22.15 31.13
CA ASP A 89 -11.53 23.42 30.64
C ASP A 89 -12.09 23.25 29.21
N MET A 90 -13.42 23.20 29.09
CA MET A 90 -14.09 23.04 27.80
C MET A 90 -13.78 24.18 26.81
N ALA A 91 -13.53 25.39 27.29
CA ALA A 91 -13.19 26.51 26.41
C ALA A 91 -11.81 26.32 25.79
N ASP A 92 -10.88 25.68 26.51
CA ASP A 92 -9.56 25.34 25.99
C ASP A 92 -9.62 24.19 24.98
N LEU A 93 -10.44 23.16 25.22
CA LEU A 93 -10.65 22.07 24.24
C LEU A 93 -11.30 22.56 22.94
N ILE A 94 -12.27 23.47 23.03
CA ILE A 94 -12.89 24.09 21.85
C ILE A 94 -11.84 24.93 21.10
N ARG A 95 -10.95 25.62 21.80
CA ARG A 95 -9.88 26.43 21.20
C ARG A 95 -8.81 25.56 20.53
N VAL A 96 -8.47 24.40 21.10
CA VAL A 96 -7.57 23.40 20.52
C VAL A 96 -8.15 22.79 19.24
N THR A 97 -9.45 22.50 19.23
CA THR A 97 -10.10 21.85 18.08
C THR A 97 -10.57 22.84 17.02
N GLY A 98 -10.72 24.13 17.34
CA GLY A 98 -11.34 25.13 16.47
C GLY A 98 -12.83 24.89 16.19
N ASN A 99 -13.44 23.83 16.76
CA ASN A 99 -14.84 23.47 16.54
C ASN A 99 -15.37 22.64 17.71
N ALA A 100 -16.40 23.13 18.39
CA ALA A 100 -17.00 22.47 19.55
C ALA A 100 -17.57 21.06 19.25
N SER A 101 -17.98 20.78 18.01
CA SER A 101 -18.46 19.46 17.60
C SER A 101 -17.36 18.39 17.55
N ARG A 102 -16.09 18.77 17.66
CA ARG A 102 -14.93 17.85 17.68
C ARG A 102 -14.37 17.62 19.08
N VAL A 103 -15.09 18.07 20.11
CA VAL A 103 -14.72 17.91 21.52
C VAL A 103 -15.57 16.83 22.16
N PHE A 104 -14.91 15.86 22.80
CA PHE A 104 -15.53 14.79 23.53
C PHE A 104 -15.05 14.74 24.98
N THR A 105 -15.79 14.04 25.84
CA THR A 105 -15.41 13.82 27.24
C THR A 105 -15.63 12.36 27.62
N GLY A 106 -14.71 11.80 28.40
CA GLY A 106 -14.80 10.45 28.98
C GLY A 106 -14.54 10.51 30.48
N LYS A 107 -15.33 9.81 31.29
CA LYS A 107 -15.20 9.85 32.75
C LYS A 107 -14.23 8.79 33.28
N ASN A 108 -13.96 7.74 32.51
CA ASN A 108 -13.04 6.64 32.84
C ASN A 108 -12.40 6.02 31.57
N PHE A 109 -11.48 5.06 31.74
CA PHE A 109 -10.79 4.38 30.63
C PHE A 109 -11.72 3.61 29.67
N GLY A 110 -12.86 3.09 30.16
CA GLY A 110 -13.88 2.46 29.31
C GLY A 110 -14.58 3.48 28.42
N ASP A 111 -14.98 4.62 28.99
CA ASP A 111 -15.58 5.74 28.25
C ASP A 111 -14.60 6.32 27.22
N LEU A 112 -13.30 6.32 27.51
CA LEU A 112 -12.27 6.76 26.57
C LEU A 112 -12.21 5.84 25.33
N ALA A 113 -12.34 4.53 25.50
CA ALA A 113 -12.38 3.58 24.38
C ALA A 113 -13.65 3.76 23.53
N ASP A 114 -14.80 3.98 24.16
CA ASP A 114 -16.06 4.25 23.46
C ASP A 114 -16.04 5.62 22.75
N THR A 115 -15.45 6.63 23.38
CA THR A 115 -15.24 7.96 22.80
C THR A 115 -14.31 7.87 21.59
N MET A 116 -13.22 7.10 21.68
CA MET A 116 -12.33 6.85 20.55
C MET A 116 -13.06 6.14 19.40
N ARG A 117 -13.96 5.18 19.67
CA ARG A 117 -14.80 4.60 18.62
C ARG A 117 -15.73 5.63 17.98
N THR A 118 -16.27 6.57 18.74
CA THR A 118 -17.10 7.67 18.22
C THR A 118 -16.28 8.61 17.34
N VAL A 119 -15.10 9.02 17.78
CA VAL A 119 -14.13 9.79 16.97
C VAL A 119 -13.82 9.03 15.67
N CYS A 120 -13.54 7.72 15.73
CA CYS A 120 -13.31 6.90 14.53
C CYS A 120 -14.52 6.86 13.58
N LYS A 121 -15.74 6.78 14.10
CA LYS A 121 -16.97 6.80 13.30
C LYS A 121 -17.23 8.16 12.66
N GLU A 122 -16.98 9.25 13.39
CA GLU A 122 -17.15 10.60 12.85
C GLU A 122 -16.07 10.98 11.84
N THR A 123 -14.83 10.54 12.07
CA THR A 123 -13.70 10.73 11.14
C THR A 123 -13.82 9.89 9.87
N ALA A 124 -14.43 8.70 9.96
CA ALA A 124 -14.81 7.91 8.80
C ALA A 124 -15.97 8.53 7.99
N GLY A 125 -16.66 9.54 8.54
CA GLY A 125 -17.87 10.13 7.99
C GLY A 125 -19.06 9.17 7.95
N PRO A 126 -20.28 9.64 7.63
CA PRO A 126 -21.34 8.74 7.21
C PRO A 126 -20.87 8.03 5.94
N THR A 127 -20.59 6.73 6.03
CA THR A 127 -20.40 5.83 4.89
C THR A 127 -21.71 5.75 4.10
N GLN A 128 -21.96 6.76 3.28
CA GLN A 128 -22.98 6.75 2.23
C GLN A 128 -22.36 6.72 0.83
N GLN A 129 -21.03 6.61 0.73
CA GLN A 129 -20.43 6.09 -0.50
C GLN A 129 -20.21 4.60 -0.29
N PRO A 130 -20.78 3.72 -1.15
CA PRO A 130 -20.48 2.29 -1.07
C PRO A 130 -18.97 2.13 -1.11
N HIS A 131 -18.40 1.48 -0.08
CA HIS A 131 -16.99 1.11 -0.06
C HIS A 131 -16.66 0.45 -1.41
N PHE A 132 -15.70 1.00 -2.14
CA PHE A 132 -15.25 0.41 -3.38
C PHE A 132 -14.79 -1.03 -3.10
N VAL A 133 -15.51 -2.02 -3.64
CA VAL A 133 -15.15 -3.44 -3.61
C VAL A 133 -14.48 -3.76 -4.93
N GLY A 134 -13.26 -3.28 -5.13
CA GLY A 134 -12.44 -3.81 -6.23
C GLY A 134 -12.17 -5.28 -6.00
N LYS A 135 -11.90 -6.02 -7.08
CA LYS A 135 -11.56 -7.43 -6.98
C LYS A 135 -10.33 -7.60 -6.08
N SER A 136 -10.47 -8.35 -5.00
CA SER A 136 -9.35 -8.59 -4.08
C SER A 136 -8.26 -9.42 -4.77
N CYS A 137 -7.00 -9.07 -4.50
CA CYS A 137 -5.84 -9.91 -4.84
C CYS A 137 -5.80 -11.24 -4.05
N GLY A 138 -6.71 -11.46 -3.10
CA GLY A 138 -6.74 -12.64 -2.23
C GLY A 138 -5.93 -12.50 -0.93
N CYS A 139 -5.36 -11.32 -0.66
CA CYS A 139 -4.37 -11.13 0.42
C CYS A 139 -4.97 -10.69 1.77
N ASP A 140 -6.28 -10.47 1.81
CA ASP A 140 -6.98 -9.87 2.96
C ASP A 140 -7.25 -10.92 4.06
N ASP A 141 -7.60 -12.14 3.65
CA ASP A 141 -7.88 -13.27 4.55
C ASP A 141 -6.59 -13.94 5.01
N TYR A 142 -6.14 -13.57 6.20
CA TYR A 142 -4.94 -14.09 6.83
C TYR A 142 -4.93 -15.64 6.94
N HIS A 143 -6.09 -16.26 7.13
CA HIS A 143 -6.20 -17.72 7.27
C HIS A 143 -5.99 -18.48 5.94
N LYS A 144 -6.07 -17.77 4.80
CA LYS A 144 -5.84 -18.34 3.47
C LYS A 144 -4.41 -18.16 2.97
N LEU A 145 -3.61 -17.30 3.59
CA LEU A 145 -2.24 -17.00 3.15
C LEU A 145 -1.39 -18.28 2.99
N PHE A 146 -1.41 -19.18 3.97
CA PHE A 146 -0.66 -20.44 3.90
C PHE A 146 -1.18 -21.46 2.88
N LYS A 147 -2.38 -21.24 2.33
CA LYS A 147 -3.02 -22.14 1.36
C LYS A 147 -2.85 -21.67 -0.08
N HIS A 148 -2.32 -20.48 -0.30
CA HIS A 148 -2.11 -19.96 -1.64
C HIS A 148 -0.95 -20.66 -2.36
N GLU A 149 -1.12 -20.83 -3.66
CA GLU A 149 -0.08 -21.32 -4.57
C GLU A 149 0.71 -20.13 -5.12
N TYR A 150 1.66 -19.64 -4.33
CA TYR A 150 2.55 -18.56 -4.77
C TYR A 150 3.43 -19.00 -5.94
N TRP A 151 3.62 -18.12 -6.93
CA TRP A 151 4.67 -18.25 -7.94
C TRP A 151 5.59 -17.03 -7.92
N LEU A 152 6.71 -17.12 -7.22
CA LEU A 152 7.69 -16.04 -7.13
C LEU A 152 9.08 -16.62 -7.26
N ASP A 153 10.03 -15.76 -7.63
CA ASP A 153 11.43 -16.03 -7.35
C ASP A 153 11.85 -15.12 -6.22
N ILE A 154 12.14 -15.73 -5.06
CA ILE A 154 12.33 -15.03 -3.80
C ILE A 154 13.79 -15.20 -3.37
N VAL A 155 14.46 -14.09 -3.10
CA VAL A 155 15.79 -14.06 -2.51
C VAL A 155 15.66 -13.55 -1.08
N TYR A 156 15.96 -14.40 -0.12
CA TYR A 156 16.01 -14.05 1.31
C TYR A 156 17.41 -13.59 1.65
N ALA A 157 17.60 -12.29 1.88
CA ALA A 157 18.86 -11.72 2.33
C ALA A 157 18.81 -11.58 3.86
N VAL A 158 19.68 -12.30 4.56
CA VAL A 158 19.55 -12.53 6.00
C VAL A 158 20.76 -11.96 6.74
N ASP A 159 20.56 -10.88 7.48
CA ASP A 159 21.54 -10.37 8.45
C ASP A 159 21.75 -11.40 9.56
N THR A 160 22.96 -11.93 9.64
CA THR A 160 23.40 -12.84 10.71
C THR A 160 24.67 -12.30 11.39
N THR A 161 24.88 -10.98 11.32
CA THR A 161 25.95 -10.27 12.00
C THR A 161 25.73 -10.20 13.51
N ASP A 162 26.68 -9.59 14.24
CA ASP A 162 26.58 -9.38 15.69
C ASP A 162 25.43 -8.45 16.09
N ALA A 163 24.82 -7.74 15.12
CA ALA A 163 23.64 -6.91 15.36
C ALA A 163 22.38 -7.74 15.66
N ILE A 164 22.36 -9.02 15.29
CA ILE A 164 21.27 -9.96 15.53
C ILE A 164 21.67 -10.91 16.66
N SER A 165 20.85 -11.00 17.71
CA SER A 165 21.11 -11.95 18.80
C SER A 165 20.94 -13.40 18.33
N TYR A 166 21.62 -14.33 19.00
CA TYR A 166 21.52 -15.76 18.68
C TYR A 166 20.07 -16.28 18.75
N GLU A 167 19.27 -15.80 19.69
CA GLU A 167 17.85 -16.14 19.80
C GLU A 167 17.05 -15.66 18.58
N LYS A 168 17.27 -14.41 18.15
CA LYS A 168 16.60 -13.85 16.97
C LYS A 168 17.06 -14.55 15.69
N PHE A 169 18.35 -14.88 15.56
CA PHE A 169 18.84 -15.70 14.46
C PHE A 169 18.12 -17.07 14.39
N ASN A 170 17.93 -17.75 15.52
CA ASN A 170 17.18 -19.01 15.54
C ASN A 170 15.71 -18.84 15.16
N SER A 171 15.08 -17.70 15.52
CA SER A 171 13.74 -17.35 15.07
C SER A 171 13.69 -17.15 13.55
N ILE A 172 14.64 -16.40 12.97
CA ILE A 172 14.77 -16.20 11.52
C ILE A 172 14.94 -17.54 10.81
N LYS A 173 15.85 -18.38 11.31
CA LYS A 173 16.13 -19.70 10.75
C LYS A 173 14.88 -20.60 10.72
N ARG A 174 14.09 -20.61 11.81
CA ARG A 174 12.80 -21.31 11.87
C ARG A 174 11.80 -20.71 10.88
N ASN A 175 11.76 -19.39 10.75
CA ASN A 175 10.85 -18.72 9.85
C ASN A 175 11.14 -19.08 8.38
N LEU A 176 12.42 -19.02 7.96
CA LEU A 176 12.85 -19.45 6.63
C LEU A 176 12.49 -20.91 6.36
N ALA A 177 12.69 -21.78 7.35
CA ALA A 177 12.35 -23.20 7.24
C ALA A 177 10.83 -23.41 7.02
N LEU A 178 9.96 -22.62 7.67
CA LEU A 178 8.51 -22.67 7.45
C LEU A 178 8.10 -22.11 6.09
N LEU A 179 8.76 -21.05 5.61
CA LEU A 179 8.48 -20.45 4.31
C LEU A 179 8.81 -21.37 3.13
N THR A 180 9.58 -22.44 3.32
CA THR A 180 9.73 -23.49 2.30
C THR A 180 8.43 -24.22 1.98
N MET A 181 7.42 -24.15 2.86
CA MET A 181 6.16 -24.87 2.71
C MET A 181 5.15 -24.15 1.79
N VAL A 182 5.39 -22.89 1.41
CA VAL A 182 4.47 -22.11 0.54
C VAL A 182 4.72 -22.34 -0.94
N ASN A 183 4.57 -23.59 -1.37
CA ASN A 183 4.75 -24.03 -2.75
C ASN A 183 6.16 -23.72 -3.31
N VAL A 184 7.19 -23.80 -2.46
CA VAL A 184 8.59 -23.69 -2.88
C VAL A 184 9.09 -25.05 -3.34
N GLY A 185 9.62 -25.13 -4.55
CA GLY A 185 10.20 -26.37 -5.05
C GLY A 185 10.65 -26.31 -6.50
N ILE A 186 10.66 -27.47 -7.14
CA ILE A 186 11.01 -27.64 -8.54
C ILE A 186 9.79 -28.23 -9.22
N ASN A 187 9.14 -27.44 -10.07
CA ASN A 187 8.15 -27.96 -10.99
C ASN A 187 8.51 -27.46 -12.40
N PRO A 188 8.62 -28.32 -13.43
CA PRO A 188 8.92 -27.84 -14.78
C PRO A 188 7.81 -26.95 -15.34
N THR A 189 6.58 -27.04 -14.82
CA THR A 189 5.40 -26.33 -15.34
C THR A 189 4.45 -25.91 -14.24
N GLY A 190 3.84 -24.73 -14.36
CA GLY A 190 2.75 -24.29 -13.49
C GLY A 190 3.17 -23.36 -12.35
N GLN A 191 2.33 -23.32 -11.31
CA GLN A 191 2.44 -22.40 -10.18
C GLN A 191 3.39 -23.00 -9.14
N TYR A 192 4.56 -22.38 -8.96
CA TYR A 192 5.47 -22.70 -7.87
C TYR A 192 6.44 -21.54 -7.64
N SER A 193 6.96 -21.44 -6.42
CA SER A 193 7.97 -20.46 -6.04
C SER A 193 9.36 -21.08 -5.97
N ARG A 194 10.39 -20.25 -6.13
CA ARG A 194 11.80 -20.58 -5.90
C ARG A 194 12.34 -19.70 -4.79
N MET A 195 13.23 -20.25 -3.98
CA MET A 195 13.76 -19.58 -2.81
C MET A 195 15.28 -19.72 -2.76
N ALA A 196 15.97 -18.58 -2.83
CA ALA A 196 17.40 -18.45 -2.57
C ALA A 196 17.63 -17.81 -1.20
N ILE A 197 18.74 -18.11 -0.56
CA ILE A 197 19.14 -17.51 0.72
C ILE A 197 20.56 -16.97 0.58
N ILE A 198 20.71 -15.69 0.93
CA ILE A 198 21.97 -14.99 1.02
C ILE A 198 22.20 -14.69 2.50
N ASN A 199 23.24 -15.28 3.07
CA ASN A 199 23.63 -15.11 4.48
C ASN A 199 24.63 -13.96 4.59
N ILE A 200 24.30 -12.94 5.38
CA ILE A 200 25.07 -11.70 5.52
C ILE A 200 25.81 -11.73 6.85
N GLY A 201 27.14 -11.81 6.80
CA GLY A 201 28.03 -11.59 7.94
C GLY A 201 29.00 -10.44 7.67
N GLN A 202 30.24 -10.58 8.14
CA GLN A 202 31.38 -9.77 7.70
C GLN A 202 31.60 -9.83 6.18
N ASN A 203 31.27 -10.97 5.57
CA ASN A 203 31.21 -11.19 4.12
C ASN A 203 29.86 -11.83 3.78
N VAL A 204 29.45 -11.74 2.51
CA VAL A 204 28.24 -12.39 2.02
C VAL A 204 28.52 -13.83 1.59
N GLN A 205 27.67 -14.75 2.04
CA GLN A 205 27.64 -16.14 1.59
C GLN A 205 26.33 -16.41 0.85
N ILE A 206 26.42 -16.83 -0.42
CA ILE A 206 25.27 -17.44 -1.11
C ILE A 206 25.06 -18.83 -0.51
N PHE A 207 24.10 -18.95 0.42
CA PHE A 207 23.77 -20.23 1.07
C PHE A 207 23.03 -21.15 0.09
N THR A 208 22.10 -20.58 -0.67
CA THR A 208 21.39 -21.26 -1.77
C THR A 208 21.05 -20.26 -2.87
N ASN A 209 20.96 -20.76 -4.11
CA ASN A 209 20.63 -20.05 -5.34
C ASN A 209 19.22 -20.47 -5.83
N LEU A 210 18.57 -19.63 -6.66
CA LEU A 210 17.26 -19.89 -7.28
C LEU A 210 17.25 -21.14 -8.18
N THR A 211 18.42 -21.57 -8.66
CA THR A 211 18.57 -22.77 -9.50
C THR A 211 18.78 -24.05 -8.68
N ASN A 212 19.00 -23.94 -7.36
CA ASN A 212 19.12 -25.14 -6.53
C ASN A 212 17.80 -25.92 -6.50
N ALA A 213 17.95 -27.21 -6.73
CA ALA A 213 16.86 -28.15 -6.77
C ALA A 213 16.58 -28.74 -5.37
N PHE A 214 15.60 -28.18 -4.66
CA PHE A 214 15.10 -28.76 -3.40
C PHE A 214 13.60 -29.04 -3.45
N GLN A 215 13.19 -30.19 -2.90
CA GLN A 215 11.82 -30.39 -2.43
C GLN A 215 11.63 -29.65 -1.09
N SER A 216 10.42 -29.19 -0.79
CA SER A 216 10.16 -28.30 0.37
C SER A 216 10.68 -28.89 1.70
N ARG A 217 10.42 -30.18 1.96
CA ARG A 217 10.85 -30.85 3.20
C ARG A 217 12.37 -30.97 3.31
N ASP A 218 13.04 -31.27 2.21
CA ASP A 218 14.48 -31.41 2.19
C ASP A 218 15.16 -30.05 2.37
N TYR A 219 14.59 -29.01 1.76
CA TYR A 219 15.08 -27.64 1.94
C TYR A 219 14.94 -27.18 3.39
N ARG A 220 13.79 -27.44 4.01
CA ARG A 220 13.54 -27.14 5.42
C ARG A 220 14.63 -27.75 6.31
N ASN A 221 14.90 -29.04 6.14
CA ASN A 221 15.92 -29.74 6.93
C ASN A 221 17.32 -29.18 6.64
N TYR A 222 17.64 -28.95 5.36
CA TYR A 222 18.91 -28.36 4.95
C TYR A 222 19.18 -27.00 5.61
N ILE A 223 18.19 -26.11 5.64
CA ILE A 223 18.26 -24.81 6.34
C ILE A 223 18.52 -25.06 7.82
N MET A 224 17.71 -25.91 8.47
CA MET A 224 17.79 -26.16 9.91
C MET A 224 19.13 -26.75 10.34
N ASP A 225 19.77 -27.56 9.52
CA ASP A 225 21.03 -28.20 9.87
C ASP A 225 22.25 -27.31 9.53
N ASN A 226 22.19 -26.61 8.40
CA ASN A 226 23.38 -26.01 7.78
C ASN A 226 23.45 -24.48 7.83
N LEU A 227 22.34 -23.75 7.97
CA LEU A 227 22.41 -22.28 8.07
C LEU A 227 23.01 -21.89 9.44
N LYS A 228 24.13 -21.15 9.44
CA LYS A 228 24.84 -20.70 10.65
C LYS A 228 24.93 -19.19 10.71
N GLN A 229 24.96 -18.66 11.92
CA GLN A 229 25.21 -17.24 12.17
C GLN A 229 26.66 -16.92 11.82
N MET A 230 26.90 -15.92 10.96
CA MET A 230 28.25 -15.60 10.48
C MET A 230 29.00 -14.63 11.39
N ASN A 231 28.30 -13.89 12.26
CA ASN A 231 28.85 -12.86 13.13
C ASN A 231 29.59 -11.75 12.34
N GLY A 232 30.15 -10.78 13.06
CA GLY A 232 30.92 -9.66 12.50
C GLY A 232 30.20 -8.32 12.65
N SER A 233 30.96 -7.23 12.60
CA SER A 233 30.46 -5.89 12.92
C SER A 233 30.04 -5.08 11.69
N ASN A 234 30.62 -5.37 10.51
CA ASN A 234 30.32 -4.68 9.24
C ASN A 234 29.51 -5.58 8.31
N ALA A 235 28.19 -5.39 8.28
CA ALA A 235 27.30 -6.07 7.33
C ALA A 235 27.43 -5.45 5.93
N THR A 236 27.70 -6.24 4.89
CA THR A 236 27.69 -5.74 3.51
C THR A 236 26.33 -6.01 2.84
N ILE A 237 25.27 -5.36 3.34
CA ILE A 237 23.92 -5.39 2.71
C ILE A 237 24.04 -5.03 1.21
N HIS A 238 24.95 -4.12 0.85
CA HIS A 238 25.35 -3.83 -0.52
C HIS A 238 25.65 -5.09 -1.34
N ASP A 239 26.60 -5.91 -0.89
CA ASP A 239 27.04 -7.09 -1.63
C ASP A 239 25.93 -8.14 -1.71
N ALA A 240 25.06 -8.20 -0.70
CA ALA A 240 23.89 -9.07 -0.71
C ALA A 240 22.88 -8.63 -1.77
N MET A 241 22.65 -7.32 -1.92
CA MET A 241 21.79 -6.78 -2.99
C MET A 241 22.39 -7.00 -4.37
N ILE A 242 23.71 -6.85 -4.53
CA ILE A 242 24.41 -7.17 -5.79
C ILE A 242 24.29 -8.66 -6.12
N ALA A 243 24.50 -9.55 -5.14
CA ALA A 243 24.33 -10.98 -5.35
C ALA A 243 22.88 -11.34 -5.73
N ALA A 244 21.88 -10.75 -5.07
CA ALA A 244 20.47 -10.94 -5.42
C ALA A 244 20.16 -10.44 -6.84
N LYS A 245 20.65 -9.24 -7.20
CA LYS A 245 20.51 -8.66 -8.54
C LYS A 245 21.09 -9.60 -9.61
N ASN A 246 22.31 -10.09 -9.41
CA ASN A 246 22.98 -11.00 -10.35
C ASN A 246 22.17 -12.29 -10.56
N MET A 247 21.60 -12.87 -9.49
CA MET A 247 20.73 -14.05 -9.61
C MET A 247 19.51 -13.79 -10.49
N PHE A 248 18.85 -12.65 -10.34
CA PHE A 248 17.69 -12.31 -11.18
C PHE A 248 18.09 -12.01 -12.63
N GLU A 249 19.23 -11.36 -12.86
CA GLU A 249 19.75 -11.08 -14.19
C GLU A 249 20.18 -12.35 -14.93
N GLU A 250 20.71 -13.36 -14.23
CA GLU A 250 20.97 -14.68 -14.80
C GLU A 250 19.68 -15.35 -15.29
N GLU A 251 18.61 -15.32 -14.50
CA GLU A 251 17.31 -15.88 -14.90
C GLU A 251 16.69 -15.14 -16.08
N ALA A 252 16.81 -13.81 -16.10
CA ALA A 252 16.37 -12.98 -17.23
C ALA A 252 17.17 -13.30 -18.51
N ARG A 253 18.50 -13.41 -18.43
CA ARG A 253 19.36 -13.80 -19.56
C ARG A 253 19.03 -15.20 -20.08
N ALA A 254 18.71 -16.12 -19.18
CA ALA A 254 18.29 -17.48 -19.53
C ALA A 254 16.83 -17.55 -20.05
N LYS A 255 16.10 -16.43 -20.08
CA LYS A 255 14.66 -16.35 -20.43
C LYS A 255 13.80 -17.35 -19.66
N ARG A 256 14.14 -17.58 -18.39
CA ARG A 256 13.39 -18.49 -17.52
C ARG A 256 12.35 -17.72 -16.71
N ARG A 257 11.12 -18.25 -16.67
CA ARG A 257 10.05 -17.75 -15.79
C ARG A 257 9.81 -16.24 -15.93
N GLU A 258 9.68 -15.77 -17.18
CA GLU A 258 9.43 -14.36 -17.49
C GLU A 258 8.07 -13.86 -16.96
N ASN A 259 7.13 -14.77 -16.71
CA ASN A 259 5.84 -14.51 -16.10
C ASN A 259 5.86 -14.42 -14.56
N VAL A 260 7.04 -14.56 -13.93
CA VAL A 260 7.17 -14.66 -12.46
C VAL A 260 7.84 -13.41 -11.88
N ARG A 261 7.20 -12.84 -10.84
CA ARG A 261 7.73 -11.68 -10.11
C ARG A 261 8.90 -12.05 -9.22
N LYS A 262 9.82 -11.09 -9.09
CA LYS A 262 11.06 -11.22 -8.33
C LYS A 262 10.94 -10.44 -7.03
N VAL A 263 11.27 -11.07 -5.90
CA VAL A 263 11.12 -10.47 -4.57
C VAL A 263 12.41 -10.64 -3.77
N VAL A 264 12.86 -9.57 -3.12
CA VAL A 264 13.89 -9.62 -2.09
C VAL A 264 13.22 -9.46 -0.73
N VAL A 265 13.46 -10.40 0.17
CA VAL A 265 13.06 -10.30 1.59
C VAL A 265 14.33 -10.09 2.42
N LEU A 266 14.52 -8.89 2.94
CA LEU A 266 15.68 -8.51 3.76
C LEU A 266 15.33 -8.64 5.25
N PHE A 267 16.06 -9.47 5.98
CA PHE A 267 16.02 -9.55 7.45
C PHE A 267 17.18 -8.73 7.98
N THR A 268 16.94 -7.67 8.76
CA THR A 268 18.02 -6.79 9.25
C THR A 268 17.71 -6.12 10.58
N ALA A 269 18.75 -5.82 11.36
CA ALA A 269 18.69 -4.96 12.54
C ALA A 269 19.43 -3.62 12.32
N ARG A 270 19.64 -3.23 11.06
CA ARG A 270 20.43 -2.05 10.68
C ARG A 270 19.63 -1.12 9.79
N ASP A 271 19.95 0.17 9.88
CA ASP A 271 19.32 1.20 9.06
C ASP A 271 19.64 1.00 7.59
N VAL A 272 18.63 1.18 6.73
CA VAL A 272 18.78 1.19 5.27
C VAL A 272 17.95 2.33 4.70
N GLU A 273 18.58 3.48 4.53
CA GLU A 273 17.94 4.73 4.14
C GLU A 273 18.51 5.28 2.82
N CYS A 274 17.66 5.40 1.81
CA CYS A 274 17.97 5.81 0.45
C CYS A 274 17.28 7.12 0.02
N GLU A 275 16.16 7.52 0.63
CA GLU A 275 15.42 8.72 0.24
C GLU A 275 15.93 9.99 0.95
N LYS A 276 16.35 9.89 2.22
CA LYS A 276 16.77 11.04 3.04
C LYS A 276 18.04 11.75 2.55
N ARG A 277 18.84 11.14 1.66
CA ARG A 277 20.16 11.67 1.26
C ARG A 277 20.18 12.43 -0.06
N LYS A 278 19.05 12.56 -0.77
CA LYS A 278 18.95 13.46 -1.94
C LYS A 278 19.13 14.96 -1.61
N ILE A 279 19.12 15.33 -0.32
CA ILE A 279 19.22 16.73 0.14
C ILE A 279 20.67 17.16 0.44
N ILE A 280 21.59 16.23 0.73
CA ILE A 280 23.00 16.58 0.98
C ILE A 280 23.81 16.25 -0.27
N LYS A 281 23.85 17.21 -1.20
CA LYS A 281 24.92 17.27 -2.22
C LYS A 281 26.24 17.61 -1.53
N SER A 282 26.81 16.69 -0.78
CA SER A 282 28.23 16.71 -0.48
C SER A 282 28.73 15.34 -0.03
N LYS A 283 29.84 14.97 -0.66
CA LYS A 283 30.77 13.86 -0.37
C LYS A 283 30.43 12.48 -0.92
N TYR A 284 31.23 12.16 -1.94
CA TYR A 284 32.00 10.94 -2.14
C TYR A 284 31.22 9.62 -2.23
N ASP A 285 31.46 8.95 -3.36
CA ASP A 285 31.44 7.50 -3.61
C ASP A 285 31.57 6.66 -2.33
N SER A 286 30.45 6.50 -1.63
CA SER A 286 30.33 5.71 -0.40
C SER A 286 29.53 4.46 -0.71
N ASP A 287 29.81 3.36 0.00
CA ASP A 287 29.11 2.08 -0.20
C ASP A 287 27.59 2.21 -0.02
N GLU A 288 27.11 3.16 0.81
CA GLU A 288 25.68 3.51 0.91
C GLU A 288 25.10 4.11 -0.37
N THR A 289 25.86 4.95 -1.07
CA THR A 289 25.43 5.52 -2.36
C THR A 289 25.29 4.42 -3.41
N ARG A 290 26.23 3.47 -3.42
CA ARG A 290 26.21 2.31 -4.33
C ARG A 290 25.06 1.36 -4.00
N LEU A 291 24.77 1.13 -2.71
CA LEU A 291 23.63 0.31 -2.25
C LEU A 291 22.31 0.90 -2.73
N CYS A 292 22.09 2.19 -2.49
CA CYS A 292 20.85 2.83 -2.87
C CYS A 292 20.66 2.90 -4.39
N GLN A 293 21.75 3.09 -5.15
CA GLN A 293 21.70 3.00 -6.60
C GLN A 293 21.30 1.59 -7.06
N ALA A 294 21.89 0.54 -6.48
CA ALA A 294 21.52 -0.84 -6.79
C ALA A 294 20.04 -1.12 -6.49
N ILE A 295 19.52 -0.68 -5.34
CA ILE A 295 18.12 -0.84 -4.96
C ILE A 295 17.19 -0.11 -5.94
N VAL A 296 17.51 1.13 -6.32
CA VAL A 296 16.72 1.90 -7.29
C VAL A 296 16.68 1.18 -8.65
N ASP A 297 17.81 0.67 -9.11
CA ASP A 297 17.87 -0.08 -10.37
C ASP A 297 17.07 -1.38 -10.30
N MET A 298 17.14 -2.09 -9.17
CA MET A 298 16.34 -3.29 -8.92
C MET A 298 14.84 -3.00 -8.93
N LYS A 299 14.39 -1.91 -8.27
CA LYS A 299 12.99 -1.48 -8.30
C LYS A 299 12.52 -1.16 -9.71
N LYS A 300 13.34 -0.45 -10.51
CA LYS A 300 13.04 -0.16 -11.92
C LYS A 300 12.93 -1.43 -12.77
N ALA A 301 13.72 -2.47 -12.45
CA ALA A 301 13.61 -3.79 -13.07
C ALA A 301 12.38 -4.59 -12.58
N GLY A 302 11.55 -4.02 -11.70
CA GLY A 302 10.33 -4.63 -11.19
C GLY A 302 10.54 -5.56 -9.98
N ILE A 303 11.69 -5.50 -9.33
CA ILE A 303 11.94 -6.28 -8.11
C ILE A 303 11.22 -5.63 -6.92
N THR A 304 10.42 -6.42 -6.21
CA THR A 304 9.73 -5.99 -4.99
C THR A 304 10.61 -6.22 -3.76
N PHE A 305 10.66 -5.23 -2.86
CA PHE A 305 11.35 -5.35 -1.58
C PHE A 305 10.36 -5.54 -0.45
N VAL A 306 10.68 -6.49 0.43
CA VAL A 306 10.05 -6.72 1.73
C VAL A 306 11.16 -6.68 2.77
N VAL A 307 10.97 -5.97 3.88
CA VAL A 307 11.98 -5.84 4.92
C VAL A 307 11.41 -6.25 6.25
N VAL A 308 12.07 -7.20 6.92
CA VAL A 308 11.77 -7.62 8.28
C VAL A 308 12.83 -7.01 9.19
N THR A 309 12.40 -6.09 10.05
CA THR A 309 13.28 -5.37 10.97
C THR A 309 13.30 -6.04 12.33
N TYR A 310 14.50 -6.15 12.90
CA TYR A 310 14.74 -6.68 14.24
C TYR A 310 15.32 -5.59 15.12
N ARG A 311 15.04 -5.66 16.42
CA ARG A 311 15.76 -4.85 17.40
C ARG A 311 17.23 -5.20 17.37
N LYS A 312 18.09 -4.17 17.39
CA LYS A 312 19.52 -4.37 17.49
C LYS A 312 19.86 -5.03 18.84
N ALA A 313 20.80 -5.97 18.82
CA ALA A 313 21.21 -6.69 20.01
C ALA A 313 21.61 -5.72 21.15
N GLY A 314 20.94 -5.85 22.30
CA GLY A 314 21.17 -4.99 23.47
C GLY A 314 20.42 -3.64 23.45
N THR A 315 19.53 -3.38 22.49
CA THR A 315 18.72 -2.16 22.42
C THR A 315 17.23 -2.47 22.24
N GLU A 316 16.37 -1.49 22.55
CA GLU A 316 14.92 -1.58 22.30
C GLU A 316 14.51 -1.03 20.92
N ASP A 317 15.43 -0.39 20.21
CA ASP A 317 15.17 0.32 18.97
C ASP A 317 15.14 -0.60 17.75
N TYR A 318 14.18 -0.33 16.85
CA TYR A 318 14.14 -0.89 15.50
C TYR A 318 14.89 0.01 14.52
N PRO A 319 15.53 -0.56 13.48
CA PRO A 319 16.19 0.22 12.45
C PRO A 319 15.21 1.03 11.61
N VAL A 320 15.70 2.14 11.07
CA VAL A 320 15.01 2.99 10.10
C VAL A 320 15.26 2.46 8.69
N VAL A 321 14.18 2.19 7.96
CA VAL A 321 14.23 1.64 6.60
C VAL A 321 13.26 2.41 5.70
N ASP A 322 13.70 2.76 4.50
CA ASP A 322 12.86 3.44 3.48
C ASP A 322 12.90 2.78 2.09
N ILE A 323 13.52 1.60 1.98
CA ILE A 323 13.70 0.91 0.70
C ILE A 323 12.45 0.14 0.23
N ALA A 324 11.38 0.13 1.01
CA ALA A 324 10.11 -0.53 0.68
C ALA A 324 8.92 0.35 1.13
N PRO A 325 7.73 0.21 0.52
CA PRO A 325 6.54 0.89 1.03
C PRO A 325 6.23 0.40 2.45
N SER A 326 5.53 1.21 3.24
CA SER A 326 5.30 0.95 4.67
C SER A 326 4.67 -0.42 4.95
N CYS A 327 3.78 -0.90 4.09
CA CYS A 327 3.16 -2.20 4.26
C CYS A 327 4.07 -3.41 3.96
N ASN A 328 5.23 -3.17 3.35
CA ASN A 328 6.27 -4.17 3.13
C ASN A 328 7.41 -4.07 4.15
N ILE A 329 7.31 -3.16 5.13
CA ILE A 329 8.23 -3.06 6.27
C ILE A 329 7.54 -3.70 7.47
N ILE A 330 8.09 -4.82 7.92
CA ILE A 330 7.55 -5.67 8.97
C ILE A 330 8.47 -5.53 10.18
N GLN A 331 7.92 -5.16 11.32
CA GLN A 331 8.63 -5.27 12.60
C GLN A 331 8.47 -6.68 13.14
N ASP A 332 9.57 -7.29 13.60
CA ASP A 332 9.56 -8.65 14.14
C ASP A 332 8.52 -8.80 15.27
N SER A 333 7.60 -9.73 15.07
CA SER A 333 6.52 -10.05 16.00
C SER A 333 6.13 -11.53 15.89
N PHE A 334 5.07 -11.94 16.59
CA PHE A 334 4.51 -13.28 16.43
C PHE A 334 3.84 -13.49 15.06
N GLU A 335 3.49 -12.41 14.34
CA GLU A 335 2.81 -12.43 13.04
C GLU A 335 3.75 -12.35 11.84
N THR A 336 5.08 -12.28 12.08
CA THR A 336 6.11 -12.06 11.04
C THR A 336 5.93 -12.95 9.80
N ILE A 337 5.61 -14.24 9.98
CA ILE A 337 5.44 -15.15 8.84
C ILE A 337 4.30 -14.70 7.94
N SER A 338 3.15 -14.41 8.52
CA SER A 338 1.98 -14.12 7.71
C SER A 338 1.99 -12.71 7.17
N ASP A 339 2.65 -11.78 7.85
CA ASP A 339 2.97 -10.48 7.28
C ASP A 339 3.89 -10.65 6.05
N ILE A 340 4.90 -11.53 6.10
CA ILE A 340 5.69 -11.89 4.91
C ILE A 340 4.80 -12.49 3.83
N LEU A 341 3.95 -13.48 4.15
CA LEU A 341 3.05 -14.12 3.18
C LEU A 341 2.05 -13.14 2.55
N ARG A 342 1.58 -12.15 3.30
CA ARG A 342 0.74 -11.07 2.78
C ARG A 342 1.52 -10.18 1.81
N CYS A 343 2.77 -9.85 2.13
CA CYS A 343 3.65 -9.11 1.21
C CYS A 343 3.94 -9.91 -0.07
N LEU A 344 4.22 -11.21 0.04
CA LEU A 344 4.40 -12.10 -1.10
C LEU A 344 3.11 -12.20 -1.93
N CYS A 345 1.94 -12.26 -1.30
CA CYS A 345 0.65 -12.29 -1.98
C CYS A 345 0.44 -11.01 -2.81
N ARG A 346 0.74 -9.84 -2.23
CA ARG A 346 0.69 -8.56 -2.95
C ARG A 346 1.71 -8.49 -4.09
N ALA A 347 2.89 -9.08 -3.92
CA ALA A 347 3.88 -9.19 -4.98
C ALA A 347 3.43 -10.13 -6.13
N ASN A 348 2.64 -11.16 -5.83
CA ASN A 348 1.97 -12.00 -6.84
C ASN A 348 0.78 -11.30 -7.53
N CYS A 349 0.33 -10.15 -7.04
CA CYS A 349 -0.74 -9.37 -7.64
C CYS A 349 -0.18 -8.30 -8.59
N PHE A 350 -0.28 -8.55 -9.90
CA PHE A 350 0.31 -7.66 -10.91
C PHE A 350 -0.38 -7.78 -12.28
N CYS A 351 -0.28 -6.71 -13.06
CA CYS A 351 -0.66 -6.71 -14.46
C CYS A 351 0.44 -7.22 -15.38
N THR A 352 0.05 -7.95 -16.42
CA THR A 352 0.92 -8.25 -17.55
C THR A 352 1.28 -6.99 -18.34
N ARG A 353 2.29 -7.08 -19.22
CA ARG A 353 2.79 -5.93 -19.99
C ARG A 353 1.65 -5.18 -20.71
N ASP A 354 1.80 -3.85 -20.79
CA ASP A 354 0.88 -2.88 -21.40
C ASP A 354 -0.43 -2.59 -20.64
N PHE A 355 -0.66 -3.23 -19.49
CA PHE A 355 -1.77 -2.90 -18.60
C PHE A 355 -1.27 -2.18 -17.34
N VAL A 356 -2.08 -1.24 -16.86
CA VAL A 356 -1.87 -0.49 -15.62
C VAL A 356 -2.70 -1.13 -14.53
N GLN A 357 -2.08 -1.39 -13.38
CA GLN A 357 -2.77 -1.91 -12.20
C GLN A 357 -3.67 -0.83 -11.62
N PHE A 358 -4.91 -1.17 -11.31
CA PHE A 358 -5.72 -0.32 -10.46
C PHE A 358 -5.19 -0.39 -9.02
N ASP A 359 -4.74 0.78 -8.55
CA ASP A 359 -4.34 1.02 -7.18
C ASP A 359 -5.04 2.27 -6.65
N ARG A 360 -5.07 2.43 -5.33
CA ARG A 360 -5.65 3.64 -4.74
C ARG A 360 -4.63 4.78 -4.78
N HIS A 361 -4.72 5.62 -5.81
CA HIS A 361 -3.92 6.85 -5.95
C HIS A 361 -2.40 6.63 -5.84
N GLY A 362 -1.88 5.55 -6.40
CA GLY A 362 -0.46 5.20 -6.35
C GLY A 362 -0.01 4.57 -5.02
N ASP A 363 -0.93 4.15 -4.14
CA ASP A 363 -0.58 3.34 -2.98
C ASP A 363 -0.24 1.90 -3.41
N GLU A 364 1.05 1.56 -3.43
CA GLU A 364 1.54 0.21 -3.73
C GLU A 364 0.98 -0.87 -2.77
N CYS A 365 0.42 -0.47 -1.62
CA CYS A 365 -0.17 -1.36 -0.63
C CYS A 365 -1.64 -1.72 -0.93
N GLU A 366 -2.32 -0.94 -1.77
CA GLU A 366 -3.74 -1.10 -2.12
C GLU A 366 -3.92 -1.41 -3.60
N LYS A 367 -3.46 -2.60 -3.98
CA LYS A 367 -3.66 -3.13 -5.33
C LYS A 367 -4.92 -3.98 -5.39
N TYR A 368 -5.64 -3.85 -6.49
CA TYR A 368 -6.79 -4.68 -6.80
C TYR A 368 -6.44 -5.62 -7.94
N ALA A 369 -7.12 -6.75 -8.06
CA ALA A 369 -6.92 -7.73 -9.12
C ALA A 369 -7.52 -7.29 -10.47
N GLU A 370 -7.36 -6.01 -10.83
CA GLU A 370 -7.95 -5.37 -12.00
C GLU A 370 -6.88 -4.59 -12.78
N CYS A 371 -6.79 -4.86 -14.08
CA CYS A 371 -5.78 -4.34 -14.98
C CYS A 371 -6.40 -3.62 -16.16
N TYR A 372 -5.88 -2.43 -16.48
CA TYR A 372 -6.51 -1.51 -17.40
C TYR A 372 -5.57 -1.11 -18.53
N ARG A 373 -6.06 -1.15 -19.76
CA ARG A 373 -5.33 -0.64 -20.94
C ARG A 373 -6.22 0.26 -21.76
N THR A 374 -5.80 1.51 -21.90
CA THR A 374 -6.48 2.45 -22.80
C THR A 374 -6.20 2.07 -24.25
N ASN A 375 -7.21 2.18 -25.12
CA ASN A 375 -7.07 1.94 -26.56
C ASN A 375 -6.92 3.26 -27.32
N PRO A 376 -5.98 3.35 -28.29
CA PRO A 376 -5.70 4.59 -29.02
C PRO A 376 -6.67 4.88 -30.16
N MET A 377 -7.50 3.91 -30.57
CA MET A 377 -8.47 4.08 -31.65
C MET A 377 -9.85 4.24 -31.03
N PRO A 378 -10.55 5.38 -31.25
CA PRO A 378 -11.92 5.52 -30.82
C PRO A 378 -12.82 4.65 -31.70
N LEU A 379 -13.87 4.07 -31.13
CA LEU A 379 -14.80 3.17 -31.81
C LEU A 379 -16.24 3.40 -31.29
N PRO A 380 -17.27 2.98 -32.03
CA PRO A 380 -18.60 2.78 -31.47
C PRO A 380 -18.53 1.80 -30.28
N LYS A 381 -19.47 1.93 -29.33
CA LYS A 381 -19.41 1.21 -28.06
C LYS A 381 -19.42 -0.30 -28.24
N ASP A 382 -20.25 -0.82 -29.14
CA ASP A 382 -20.35 -2.27 -29.35
C ASP A 382 -19.11 -2.85 -30.05
N ALA A 383 -18.50 -2.12 -30.98
CA ALA A 383 -17.20 -2.48 -31.54
C ALA A 383 -16.09 -2.44 -30.47
N ALA A 384 -16.12 -1.45 -29.57
CA ALA A 384 -15.18 -1.37 -28.45
C ALA A 384 -15.33 -2.55 -27.47
N LYS A 385 -16.56 -3.03 -27.20
CA LYS A 385 -16.81 -4.24 -26.40
C LYS A 385 -16.11 -5.45 -27.02
N TYR A 386 -16.32 -5.66 -28.33
CA TYR A 386 -15.67 -6.76 -29.07
C TYR A 386 -14.14 -6.70 -28.98
N VAL A 387 -13.54 -5.51 -29.04
CA VAL A 387 -12.08 -5.35 -28.86
C VAL A 387 -11.62 -5.80 -27.48
N CYS A 388 -12.38 -5.50 -26.42
CA CYS A 388 -12.04 -5.94 -25.07
C CYS A 388 -12.27 -7.43 -24.85
N GLU A 389 -13.32 -8.01 -25.45
CA GLU A 389 -13.59 -9.45 -25.40
C GLU A 389 -12.44 -10.27 -26.01
N ASN A 390 -11.80 -9.77 -27.08
CA ASN A 390 -10.64 -10.42 -27.70
C ASN A 390 -9.41 -10.53 -26.78
N VAL A 391 -9.37 -9.78 -25.68
CA VAL A 391 -8.34 -9.90 -24.63
C VAL A 391 -8.88 -10.49 -23.33
N ASN A 392 -10.02 -11.19 -23.39
CA ASN A 392 -10.76 -11.73 -22.25
C ASN A 392 -11.08 -10.63 -21.22
N GLY A 393 -11.42 -9.44 -21.69
CA GLY A 393 -11.74 -8.28 -20.89
C GLY A 393 -13.08 -7.67 -21.24
N VAL A 394 -13.41 -6.60 -20.53
CA VAL A 394 -14.64 -5.82 -20.72
C VAL A 394 -14.33 -4.33 -20.71
N ILE A 395 -15.26 -3.49 -21.18
CA ILE A 395 -15.18 -2.06 -20.88
C ILE A 395 -15.57 -1.86 -19.41
N PRO A 396 -14.76 -1.16 -18.59
CA PRO A 396 -14.94 -1.15 -17.14
C PRO A 396 -16.21 -0.44 -16.71
N ASN A 397 -17.00 -1.11 -15.86
CA ASN A 397 -18.10 -0.47 -15.15
C ASN A 397 -17.58 0.42 -14.02
N VAL A 398 -18.18 1.57 -13.84
CA VAL A 398 -17.85 2.57 -12.82
C VAL A 398 -18.96 2.60 -11.78
N TYR A 399 -18.64 2.14 -10.57
CA TYR A 399 -19.58 2.08 -9.45
C TYR A 399 -19.08 2.81 -8.20
N SER A 400 -17.91 3.45 -8.28
CA SER A 400 -17.37 4.29 -7.23
C SER A 400 -16.63 5.49 -7.81
N GLN A 401 -16.41 6.49 -6.97
CA GLN A 401 -15.66 7.68 -7.32
C GLN A 401 -14.20 7.34 -7.64
N GLU A 402 -13.59 6.44 -6.88
CA GLU A 402 -12.20 6.03 -7.04
C GLU A 402 -11.95 5.40 -8.41
N LYS A 403 -12.85 4.53 -8.88
CA LYS A 403 -12.73 3.91 -10.21
C LYS A 403 -12.96 4.94 -11.32
N ASP A 404 -13.91 5.86 -11.14
CA ASP A 404 -14.15 6.94 -12.11
C ASP A 404 -12.92 7.85 -12.26
N ASP A 405 -12.32 8.25 -11.13
CA ASP A 405 -11.18 9.15 -11.09
C ASP A 405 -9.93 8.49 -11.69
N PHE A 406 -9.66 7.22 -11.38
CA PHE A 406 -8.56 6.48 -12.02
C PHE A 406 -8.72 6.36 -13.53
N LEU A 407 -9.91 6.02 -14.04
CA LEU A 407 -10.14 5.92 -15.48
C LEU A 407 -9.97 7.29 -16.16
N LYS A 408 -10.44 8.37 -15.54
CA LYS A 408 -10.20 9.73 -16.04
C LYS A 408 -8.71 10.04 -16.08
N GLU A 409 -7.96 9.74 -15.02
CA GLU A 409 -6.51 9.98 -14.97
C GLU A 409 -5.78 9.23 -16.09
N LEU A 410 -6.10 7.95 -16.30
CA LEU A 410 -5.57 7.14 -17.40
C LEU A 410 -5.84 7.78 -18.76
N HIS A 411 -7.08 8.19 -19.01
CA HIS A 411 -7.49 8.77 -20.29
C HIS A 411 -6.93 10.19 -20.50
N ILE A 412 -6.86 11.02 -19.46
CA ILE A 412 -6.27 12.37 -19.51
C ILE A 412 -4.77 12.27 -19.80
N ALA A 413 -4.04 11.40 -19.07
CA ALA A 413 -2.61 11.18 -19.29
C ALA A 413 -2.32 10.69 -20.72
N ALA A 414 -3.21 9.86 -21.27
CA ALA A 414 -3.10 9.36 -22.64
C ALA A 414 -3.62 10.34 -23.71
N LYS A 415 -4.20 11.49 -23.33
CA LYS A 415 -4.90 12.44 -24.23
C LYS A 415 -6.05 11.80 -25.02
N ARG A 416 -6.81 10.92 -24.37
CA ARG A 416 -7.87 10.08 -24.96
C ARG A 416 -9.22 10.39 -24.33
N VAL A 417 -9.71 11.60 -24.54
CA VAL A 417 -11.03 12.07 -24.10
C VAL A 417 -11.78 12.55 -25.35
N PRO A 418 -13.09 12.28 -25.50
CA PRO A 418 -13.98 11.53 -24.61
C PRO A 418 -13.85 10.00 -24.70
N PHE A 419 -14.34 9.27 -23.69
CA PHE A 419 -14.23 7.81 -23.63
C PHE A 419 -15.46 7.07 -23.08
N TRP A 420 -15.71 5.85 -23.55
CA TRP A 420 -16.77 4.95 -23.08
C TRP A 420 -16.47 4.38 -21.69
N ILE A 421 -17.51 4.23 -20.86
CA ILE A 421 -17.49 3.39 -19.66
C ILE A 421 -18.48 2.23 -19.82
N GLY A 422 -18.29 1.15 -19.07
CA GLY A 422 -19.06 -0.09 -19.15
C GLY A 422 -20.56 0.08 -18.86
N ASN A 423 -20.92 1.05 -18.00
CA ASN A 423 -22.28 1.27 -17.57
C ASN A 423 -23.21 1.60 -18.74
N GLU A 424 -24.40 1.00 -18.73
CA GLU A 424 -25.45 1.21 -19.72
C GLU A 424 -26.79 1.36 -19.00
N CYS A 425 -27.69 2.14 -19.60
CA CYS A 425 -29.04 2.38 -19.12
C CYS A 425 -30.03 2.06 -20.25
N PRO A 426 -30.24 0.78 -20.59
CA PRO A 426 -31.18 0.40 -21.63
C PRO A 426 -32.58 0.95 -21.33
N ASN A 427 -33.15 1.70 -22.27
CA ASN A 427 -34.45 2.38 -22.13
C ASN A 427 -34.56 3.30 -20.90
N GLY A 428 -33.45 3.90 -20.47
CA GLY A 428 -33.38 4.75 -19.27
C GLY A 428 -33.37 3.99 -17.95
N ASN A 429 -33.31 2.65 -17.99
CA ASN A 429 -33.24 1.80 -16.82
C ASN A 429 -31.78 1.39 -16.50
N CYS A 430 -31.19 1.98 -15.47
CA CYS A 430 -29.78 1.80 -15.13
C CYS A 430 -29.55 0.69 -14.06
N VAL A 431 -30.11 -0.51 -14.23
CA VAL A 431 -30.26 -1.51 -13.12
C VAL A 431 -29.25 -2.67 -13.14
N ASP A 432 -28.30 -2.72 -14.07
CA ASP A 432 -27.37 -3.85 -14.13
C ASP A 432 -26.25 -3.78 -13.08
N ILE A 433 -26.49 -4.37 -11.89
CA ILE A 433 -25.43 -4.88 -11.00
C ILE A 433 -25.86 -6.24 -10.39
N PRO A 434 -25.17 -7.37 -10.70
CA PRO A 434 -25.53 -8.72 -10.25
C PRO A 434 -25.45 -9.01 -8.73
N GLU A 435 -24.98 -8.07 -7.90
CA GLU A 435 -24.66 -8.32 -6.47
C GLU A 435 -25.38 -7.38 -5.50
N ALA A 436 -26.44 -6.69 -5.94
CA ALA A 436 -27.14 -5.70 -5.12
C ALA A 436 -28.16 -6.33 -4.15
N THR A 437 -27.74 -6.63 -2.92
CA THR A 437 -28.68 -6.69 -1.78
C THR A 437 -28.89 -5.27 -1.22
N ASN A 438 -30.12 -4.77 -1.34
CA ASN A 438 -30.73 -3.66 -0.58
C ASN A 438 -30.19 -2.22 -0.80
N GLY A 439 -30.71 -1.56 -1.85
CA GLY A 439 -31.22 -0.18 -1.74
C GLY A 439 -30.23 0.97 -1.52
N THR A 440 -28.94 0.79 -1.75
CA THR A 440 -27.95 1.88 -1.67
C THR A 440 -27.85 2.61 -3.02
N LEU A 441 -27.90 3.95 -3.02
CA LEU A 441 -27.68 4.76 -4.21
C LEU A 441 -26.26 4.54 -4.74
N TYR A 442 -26.12 3.90 -5.91
CA TYR A 442 -24.81 3.67 -6.54
C TYR A 442 -24.25 4.97 -7.15
N TYR A 443 -22.92 5.08 -7.19
CA TYR A 443 -22.20 6.24 -7.72
C TYR A 443 -22.65 6.60 -9.14
N GLN A 444 -22.98 7.87 -9.37
CA GLN A 444 -23.27 8.43 -10.68
C GLN A 444 -22.64 9.83 -10.78
N ASN A 445 -22.11 10.16 -11.96
CA ASN A 445 -21.44 11.44 -12.20
C ASN A 445 -22.01 12.15 -13.43
N TRP A 446 -23.33 12.15 -13.59
CA TRP A 446 -24.02 12.82 -14.70
C TRP A 446 -23.70 14.31 -14.80
N CYS A 447 -23.45 14.79 -16.02
CA CYS A 447 -23.21 16.19 -16.31
C CYS A 447 -24.53 17.00 -16.33
N ASN A 448 -25.17 17.15 -15.16
CA ASN A 448 -26.50 17.75 -15.01
C ASN A 448 -26.59 19.18 -15.56
N ASN A 449 -25.53 19.98 -15.44
CA ASN A 449 -25.46 21.35 -15.98
C ASN A 449 -25.50 21.42 -17.51
N ARG A 450 -25.28 20.30 -18.22
CA ARG A 450 -25.46 20.16 -19.66
C ARG A 450 -26.70 19.33 -20.03
N GLY A 451 -27.60 19.12 -19.07
CA GLY A 451 -28.87 18.43 -19.27
C GLY A 451 -28.73 16.93 -19.51
N GLN A 452 -27.72 16.28 -18.93
CA GLN A 452 -27.57 14.82 -18.94
C GLN A 452 -28.28 14.19 -17.72
N PRO A 453 -28.75 12.93 -17.80
CA PRO A 453 -28.75 12.05 -18.97
C PRO A 453 -29.82 12.41 -20.01
N LYS A 454 -29.52 12.16 -21.30
CA LYS A 454 -30.46 12.29 -22.43
C LYS A 454 -30.71 10.92 -23.05
N PHE A 455 -31.59 10.11 -22.46
CA PHE A 455 -31.79 8.74 -22.93
C PHE A 455 -32.45 8.62 -24.32
N ASN A 456 -33.00 9.71 -24.86
CA ASN A 456 -33.39 9.77 -26.27
C ASN A 456 -32.18 9.71 -27.22
N ASP A 457 -31.00 10.12 -26.75
CA ASP A 457 -29.75 10.08 -27.50
C ASP A 457 -29.07 8.70 -27.39
N GLY A 458 -29.68 7.73 -26.71
CA GLY A 458 -29.16 6.37 -26.50
C GLY A 458 -28.87 6.02 -25.03
N GLY A 459 -28.69 4.72 -24.76
CA GLY A 459 -28.49 4.18 -23.40
C GLY A 459 -27.03 4.01 -22.98
N CYS A 460 -26.05 4.24 -23.86
CA CYS A 460 -24.64 4.03 -23.56
C CYS A 460 -23.98 5.25 -22.93
N ILE A 461 -23.07 5.03 -21.99
CA ILE A 461 -22.49 6.09 -21.17
C ILE A 461 -21.02 6.35 -21.54
N TYR A 462 -20.68 7.62 -21.71
CA TYR A 462 -19.31 8.08 -21.91
C TYR A 462 -18.96 9.24 -20.99
N VAL A 463 -17.67 9.39 -20.71
CA VAL A 463 -17.09 10.47 -19.92
C VAL A 463 -16.55 11.54 -20.86
N ASN A 464 -16.89 12.81 -20.58
CA ASN A 464 -16.38 13.97 -21.28
C ASN A 464 -16.28 15.20 -20.37
N GLN A 465 -15.62 16.25 -20.86
CA GLN A 465 -15.55 17.54 -20.19
C GLN A 465 -16.96 18.13 -19.98
N CYS A 466 -17.28 18.39 -18.72
CA CYS A 466 -18.58 18.87 -18.29
C CYS A 466 -18.57 20.40 -18.05
N SER A 467 -17.60 20.90 -17.29
CA SER A 467 -17.37 22.35 -17.08
C SER A 467 -15.96 22.61 -16.56
N GLY A 468 -15.25 23.55 -17.19
CA GLY A 468 -13.85 23.85 -16.83
C GLY A 468 -13.01 22.56 -16.84
N LEU A 469 -12.35 22.24 -15.73
CA LEU A 469 -11.55 21.01 -15.60
C LEU A 469 -12.38 19.79 -15.13
N LYS A 470 -13.68 19.95 -14.84
CA LYS A 470 -14.53 18.85 -14.38
C LYS A 470 -15.05 18.03 -15.55
N SER A 471 -14.97 16.71 -15.41
CA SER A 471 -15.57 15.74 -16.33
C SER A 471 -16.81 15.11 -15.70
N GLY A 472 -17.74 14.67 -16.55
CA GLY A 472 -18.98 14.02 -16.14
C GLY A 472 -19.46 13.03 -17.20
N TRP A 473 -20.52 12.31 -16.86
CA TRP A 473 -21.16 11.30 -17.69
C TRP A 473 -22.17 11.93 -18.65
N PHE A 474 -22.21 11.39 -19.85
CA PHE A 474 -23.10 11.75 -20.94
C PHE A 474 -23.67 10.45 -21.55
N SER A 475 -24.88 10.49 -22.06
CA SER A 475 -25.49 9.39 -22.81
C SER A 475 -25.32 9.57 -24.32
N ALA A 476 -25.19 8.47 -25.04
CA ALA A 476 -25.14 8.41 -26.50
C ALA A 476 -25.59 7.04 -27.04
N GLU A 477 -25.78 6.94 -28.36
CA GLU A 477 -26.10 5.70 -29.05
C GLU A 477 -24.92 4.73 -28.98
N CYS A 478 -25.23 3.44 -28.82
CA CYS A 478 -24.24 2.40 -28.61
C CYS A 478 -23.55 1.95 -29.92
N ASP A 479 -24.34 1.82 -30.99
CA ASP A 479 -23.93 1.22 -32.27
C ASP A 479 -23.93 2.22 -33.44
N ASP A 480 -24.00 3.52 -33.15
CA ASP A 480 -23.94 4.54 -34.18
C ASP A 480 -22.50 4.67 -34.72
N ILE A 481 -22.33 4.43 -36.03
CA ILE A 481 -21.05 4.42 -36.72
C ILE A 481 -20.29 5.75 -36.64
N ILE A 482 -20.98 6.88 -36.45
CA ILE A 482 -20.33 8.19 -36.28
C ILE A 482 -20.04 8.52 -34.80
N THR A 483 -20.62 7.77 -33.86
CA THR A 483 -20.44 8.00 -32.42
C THR A 483 -19.25 7.20 -31.91
N GLU A 484 -18.04 7.66 -32.26
CA GLU A 484 -16.80 7.03 -31.81
C GLU A 484 -16.30 7.67 -30.51
N LYS A 485 -15.83 6.87 -29.56
CA LYS A 485 -15.13 7.34 -28.35
C LYS A 485 -13.96 6.42 -28.04
N PHE A 486 -12.95 6.95 -27.36
CA PHE A 486 -11.90 6.09 -26.81
C PHE A 486 -12.48 5.14 -25.76
N PHE A 487 -11.74 4.12 -25.37
CA PHE A 487 -12.20 3.19 -24.35
C PHE A 487 -11.00 2.54 -23.67
N THR A 488 -11.26 1.93 -22.53
CA THR A 488 -10.31 1.13 -21.78
C THR A 488 -10.83 -0.30 -21.70
N CYS A 489 -9.94 -1.28 -21.83
CA CYS A 489 -10.25 -2.66 -21.50
C CYS A 489 -9.77 -2.98 -20.09
N GLU A 490 -10.66 -3.53 -19.29
CA GLU A 490 -10.40 -4.13 -17.98
C GLU A 490 -10.25 -5.64 -18.13
N VAL A 491 -9.16 -6.20 -17.59
CA VAL A 491 -8.91 -7.64 -17.49
C VAL A 491 -8.52 -7.97 -16.04
N ASP A 492 -8.78 -9.19 -15.55
CA ASP A 492 -8.29 -9.50 -14.19
C ASP A 492 -6.77 -9.65 -14.18
N ALA A 493 -6.17 -9.13 -13.11
CA ALA A 493 -4.73 -9.22 -12.84
C ALA A 493 -4.28 -10.65 -12.57
N CYS A 494 -2.98 -10.89 -12.75
CA CYS A 494 -2.33 -12.05 -12.16
C CYS A 494 -2.40 -11.90 -10.63
N SER A 495 -2.71 -12.97 -9.92
CA SER A 495 -2.81 -12.99 -8.46
C SER A 495 -2.73 -14.42 -7.97
N VAL A 496 -2.63 -14.67 -6.66
CA VAL A 496 -2.70 -16.05 -6.11
C VAL A 496 -3.98 -16.81 -6.49
N ASN A 497 -5.02 -16.12 -6.99
CA ASN A 497 -6.27 -16.71 -7.45
C ASN A 497 -6.35 -16.84 -8.99
N LYS A 498 -5.42 -16.25 -9.75
CA LYS A 498 -5.42 -16.27 -11.23
C LYS A 498 -4.00 -16.34 -11.79
N TYR A 499 -3.65 -17.51 -12.31
CA TYR A 499 -2.33 -17.74 -12.92
C TYR A 499 -2.23 -17.22 -14.33
N CYS A 500 -1.13 -16.50 -14.56
CA CYS A 500 -0.74 -15.98 -15.86
C CYS A 500 0.44 -16.80 -16.39
N PRO A 501 0.22 -17.75 -17.32
CA PRO A 501 1.31 -18.49 -17.95
C PRO A 501 2.16 -17.57 -18.84
N VAL A 502 3.33 -18.06 -19.24
CA VAL A 502 4.13 -17.40 -20.29
C VAL A 502 3.33 -17.46 -21.60
N SER A 503 3.13 -16.33 -22.25
CA SER A 503 2.53 -16.27 -23.59
C SER A 503 3.44 -17.02 -24.56
N ASN A 504 2.90 -18.03 -25.27
CA ASN A 504 3.62 -18.74 -26.33
C ASN A 504 4.00 -17.84 -27.50
#